data_AF-A0A957IIG7-F1
#
_entry.id   AF-A0A957IIG7-F1
#
_cell.length_a   1.000
_cell.length_b   1.000
_cell.length_c   1.000
_cell.angle_alpha   90.00
_cell.angle_beta   90.00
_cell.angle_gamma   90.00
#
_symmetry.space_group_name_H-M   'P 1'
#
loop_
_entity.id
_entity.type
_entity.pdbx_description
1 polymer ?
#
loop_
_entity_poly.entity_id
_entity_poly.type
_entity_poly.pdbx_seq_one_letter_code
_entity_poly.pdbx_strand_id
1 'polypeptide(L)'
;MKSPISNPQSSPCPMSRHALFFTAPYQVELRQEPLPRPVPGELLLQTVVSAISAGTEMLLYRGQMPTGIAADATIASLAGEMAYPLKYGYAAVGRVIETGAGVD
;
A
#
# COMPACT_ATOMS: atom_id res chain seq x y z
N MET A 1 -21.26 -25.49 -39.90
CA MET A 1 -20.83 -24.27 -39.19
C MET A 1 -20.52 -24.64 -37.75
N LYS A 2 -19.25 -24.60 -37.33
CA LYS A 2 -18.85 -24.84 -35.93
C LYS A 2 -18.95 -23.51 -35.18
N SER A 3 -19.78 -23.45 -34.15
CA SER A 3 -19.82 -22.33 -33.20
C SER A 3 -18.47 -22.21 -32.48
N PRO A 4 -17.93 -21.00 -32.26
CA PRO A 4 -16.71 -20.84 -31.48
C PRO A 4 -17.01 -21.11 -30.01
N ILE A 5 -16.17 -21.94 -29.38
CA ILE A 5 -16.17 -22.16 -27.93
C ILE A 5 -15.68 -20.86 -27.30
N SER A 6 -16.55 -20.15 -26.58
CA SER A 6 -16.15 -19.03 -25.76
C SER A 6 -15.25 -19.54 -24.64
N ASN A 7 -13.97 -19.16 -24.69
CA ASN A 7 -13.03 -19.41 -23.60
C ASN A 7 -13.59 -18.76 -22.32
N PRO A 8 -13.82 -19.51 -21.22
CA PRO A 8 -14.21 -18.88 -19.97
C PRO A 8 -13.03 -18.01 -19.54
N GLN A 9 -13.19 -16.69 -19.69
CA GLN A 9 -12.33 -15.70 -19.07
C GLN A 9 -12.42 -15.96 -17.57
N SER A 10 -11.45 -16.71 -17.04
CA SER A 10 -11.29 -16.89 -15.60
C SER A 10 -11.10 -15.49 -15.01
N SER A 11 -12.14 -14.97 -14.37
CA SER A 11 -12.04 -13.70 -13.65
C SER A 11 -10.84 -13.81 -12.70
N PRO A 12 -9.85 -12.92 -12.80
CA PRO A 12 -8.66 -13.02 -11.96
C PRO A 12 -9.12 -12.93 -10.50
N CYS A 13 -8.77 -13.94 -9.69
CA CYS A 13 -9.00 -13.90 -8.25
C CYS A 13 -8.29 -12.65 -7.71
N PRO A 14 -8.99 -11.76 -6.97
CA PRO A 14 -8.35 -10.58 -6.42
C PRO A 14 -7.23 -11.02 -5.49
N MET A 15 -6.00 -10.61 -5.80
CA MET A 15 -4.89 -10.76 -4.86
C MET A 15 -5.19 -9.91 -3.63
N SER A 16 -4.60 -10.27 -2.49
CA SER A 16 -4.71 -9.49 -1.27
C SER A 16 -3.33 -9.25 -0.67
N ARG A 17 -3.19 -8.15 0.05
CA ARG A 17 -1.98 -7.82 0.81
C ARG A 17 -2.36 -7.54 2.26
N HIS A 18 -1.37 -7.69 3.15
CA HIS A 18 -1.48 -7.19 4.51
C HIS A 18 -0.88 -5.78 4.59
N ALA A 19 -1.49 -4.93 5.39
CA ALA A 19 -1.00 -3.61 5.71
C ALA A 19 -1.15 -3.34 7.20
N LEU A 20 -0.16 -2.66 7.78
CA LEU A 20 -0.19 -2.21 9.16
C LEU A 20 -0.88 -0.84 9.23
N PHE A 21 -1.82 -0.72 10.15
CA PHE A 21 -2.52 0.51 10.47
C PHE A 21 -2.18 0.92 11.90
N PHE A 22 -1.79 2.17 12.11
CA PHE A 22 -1.82 2.80 13.42
C PHE A 22 -3.28 3.16 13.73
N THR A 23 -3.82 2.68 14.84
CA THR A 23 -5.26 2.82 15.14
C THR A 23 -5.55 3.71 16.33
N ALA A 24 -4.60 3.87 17.23
CA ALA A 24 -4.61 4.77 18.38
C ALA A 24 -3.18 4.87 18.94
N PRO A 25 -2.90 5.77 19.91
CA PRO A 25 -1.62 5.76 20.61
C PRO A 25 -1.31 4.38 21.18
N TYR A 26 -0.11 3.90 20.88
CA TYR A 26 0.46 2.61 21.23
C TYR A 26 -0.26 1.39 20.64
N GLN A 27 -1.07 1.59 19.59
CA GLN A 27 -1.90 0.53 19.01
C GLN A 27 -1.72 0.45 17.49
N VAL A 28 -1.51 -0.78 17.02
CA VAL A 28 -1.40 -1.12 15.60
C VAL A 28 -2.22 -2.37 15.28
N GLU A 29 -2.74 -2.43 14.06
CA GLU A 29 -3.50 -3.57 13.54
C GLU A 29 -2.97 -3.98 12.18
N LEU A 30 -2.86 -5.29 11.95
CA LEU A 30 -2.64 -5.83 10.62
C LEU A 30 -3.99 -6.08 9.95
N ARG A 31 -4.23 -5.44 8.80
CA ARG A 31 -5.47 -5.61 8.02
C ARG A 31 -5.14 -6.19 6.66
N GLN A 32 -6.00 -7.07 6.18
CA GLN A 32 -5.93 -7.59 4.82
C GLN A 32 -6.76 -6.68 3.90
N GLU A 33 -6.18 -6.25 2.79
CA GLU A 33 -6.85 -5.40 1.79
C GLU A 33 -6.65 -5.95 0.38
N PRO A 34 -7.56 -5.65 -0.57
CA PRO A 34 -7.39 -6.01 -1.97
C PRO A 34 -6.08 -5.43 -2.53
N LEU A 35 -5.39 -6.24 -3.33
CA LEU A 35 -4.21 -5.85 -4.08
C LEU A 35 -4.60 -5.72 -5.56
N PRO A 36 -4.83 -4.49 -6.06
CA PRO A 36 -5.09 -4.28 -7.47
C PRO A 36 -3.85 -4.61 -8.31
N ARG A 37 -4.08 -4.97 -9.57
CA ARG A 37 -3.00 -5.03 -10.56
C ARG A 37 -2.48 -3.62 -10.87
N PRO A 38 -1.20 -3.45 -11.22
CA PRO A 38 -0.66 -2.15 -11.57
C PRO A 38 -1.36 -1.60 -12.82
N VAL A 39 -1.73 -0.32 -12.80
CA VAL A 39 -2.23 0.38 -13.99
C VAL A 39 -1.06 0.91 -14.83
N PRO A 40 -1.28 1.46 -16.06
CA PRO A 40 -0.18 2.00 -16.86
C PRO A 40 0.69 2.99 -16.08
N GLY A 41 2.02 2.87 -16.20
CA GLY A 41 2.98 3.67 -15.45
C GLY A 41 3.29 3.21 -14.02
N GLU A 42 2.66 2.14 -13.52
CA GLU A 42 2.91 1.60 -12.18
C GLU A 42 3.69 0.28 -12.19
N LEU A 43 4.37 0.00 -11.09
CA LEU A 43 4.99 -1.29 -10.78
C LEU A 43 4.33 -1.90 -9.55
N LEU A 44 4.13 -3.21 -9.57
CA LEU A 44 3.76 -3.96 -8.38
C LEU A 44 4.99 -4.62 -7.77
N LEU A 45 5.26 -4.29 -6.50
CA LEU A 45 6.34 -4.86 -5.72
C LEU A 45 5.81 -5.91 -4.74
N GLN A 46 6.50 -7.04 -4.66
CA GLN A 46 6.47 -7.88 -3.46
C GLN A 46 7.48 -7.34 -2.46
N THR A 47 6.99 -6.73 -1.38
CA THR A 47 7.84 -6.21 -0.30
C THR A 47 8.66 -7.34 0.33
N VAL A 48 9.98 -7.17 0.37
CA VAL A 48 10.92 -8.09 1.02
C VAL A 48 11.26 -7.61 2.42
N VAL A 49 11.45 -6.28 2.57
CA VAL A 49 11.75 -5.65 3.85
C VAL A 49 11.15 -4.25 3.89
N SER A 50 10.69 -3.84 5.07
CA SER A 50 10.33 -2.45 5.38
C SER A 50 11.16 -2.00 6.58
N ALA A 51 11.78 -0.84 6.46
CA ALA A 51 12.37 -0.16 7.61
C ALA A 51 11.27 0.57 8.38
N ILE A 52 11.52 0.75 9.68
CA ILE A 52 10.65 1.51 10.58
C ILE A 52 11.34 2.84 10.86
N SER A 53 10.62 3.93 10.71
CA SER A 53 11.14 5.26 11.05
C SER A 53 11.13 5.49 12.55
N ALA A 54 12.32 5.51 13.17
CA ALA A 54 12.44 5.82 14.60
C ALA A 54 11.99 7.26 14.95
N GLY A 55 11.83 8.14 13.96
CA GLY A 55 11.31 9.49 14.12
C GLY A 55 9.81 9.55 13.88
N THR A 56 9.41 9.66 12.61
CA THR A 56 8.02 9.90 12.21
C THR A 56 7.08 8.79 12.68
N GLU A 57 7.41 7.52 12.43
CA GLU A 57 6.52 6.42 12.83
C GLU A 57 6.44 6.28 14.36
N MET A 58 7.44 6.73 15.12
CA MET A 58 7.35 6.80 16.59
C MET A 58 6.46 7.91 17.11
N LEU A 59 6.44 9.07 16.46
CA LEU A 59 5.47 10.12 16.79
C LEU A 59 4.04 9.65 16.50
N LEU A 60 3.84 8.95 15.38
CA LEU A 60 2.58 8.29 15.04
C LEU A 60 2.23 7.21 16.05
N TYR A 61 3.15 6.35 16.43
CA TYR A 61 2.88 5.31 17.41
C TYR A 61 2.51 5.89 18.77
N ARG A 62 3.10 7.01 19.20
CA ARG A 62 2.87 7.60 20.53
C ARG A 62 1.71 8.59 20.59
N GLY A 63 1.08 8.92 19.47
CA GLY A 63 0.06 9.99 19.42
C GLY A 63 0.63 11.39 19.62
N GLN A 64 1.88 11.60 19.21
CA GLN A 64 2.63 12.84 19.39
C GLN A 64 2.78 13.62 18.08
N MET A 65 1.92 13.33 17.10
CA MET A 65 1.98 13.99 15.81
C MET A 65 1.52 15.44 15.89
N PRO A 66 2.24 16.39 15.26
CA PRO A 66 1.78 17.76 15.14
C PRO A 66 0.44 17.79 14.39
N THR A 67 -0.54 18.47 14.96
CA THR A 67 -1.84 18.70 14.30
C THR A 67 -1.68 19.71 13.17
N GLY A 68 -2.35 19.48 12.04
CA GLY A 68 -2.37 20.44 10.91
C GLY A 68 -1.17 20.36 9.96
N ILE A 69 -0.34 19.31 10.06
CA ILE A 69 0.75 19.02 9.12
C ILE A 69 0.38 17.77 8.31
N ALA A 70 0.72 17.74 7.02
CA ALA A 70 0.54 16.57 6.18
C ALA A 70 1.50 15.43 6.58
N ALA A 71 1.07 14.18 6.40
CA ALA A 71 1.85 13.01 6.83
C ALA A 71 3.20 12.88 6.10
N ASP A 72 3.23 13.18 4.81
CA ASP A 72 4.41 13.61 4.07
C ASP A 72 3.94 14.29 2.77
N ALA A 73 4.26 15.58 2.57
CA ALA A 73 3.84 16.31 1.37
C ALA A 73 4.65 15.95 0.12
N THR A 74 5.79 15.26 0.29
CA THR A 74 6.69 14.86 -0.80
C THR A 74 6.37 13.47 -1.34
N ILE A 75 5.62 12.67 -0.58
CA ILE A 75 5.21 11.31 -0.96
C ILE A 75 3.70 11.32 -1.24
N ALA A 76 3.34 11.34 -2.53
CA ALA A 76 1.95 11.45 -2.97
C ALA A 76 1.02 10.38 -2.36
N SER A 77 1.52 9.16 -2.14
CA SER A 77 0.74 8.06 -1.53
C SER A 77 0.49 8.24 -0.03
N LEU A 78 1.17 9.18 0.61
CA LEU A 78 1.02 9.54 2.02
C LEU A 78 0.43 10.95 2.20
N ALA A 79 -0.04 11.56 1.10
CA ALA A 79 -0.75 12.83 1.15
C ALA A 79 -2.08 12.63 1.90
N GLY A 80 -2.21 13.25 3.07
CA GLY A 80 -3.38 13.12 3.92
C GLY A 80 -3.14 13.68 5.32
N GLU A 81 -4.21 13.74 6.10
CA GLU A 81 -4.15 14.15 7.50
C GLU A 81 -3.48 13.07 8.36
N MET A 82 -2.62 13.49 9.29
CA MET A 82 -2.00 12.62 10.29
C MET A 82 -2.99 12.24 11.41
N ALA A 83 -4.07 11.54 11.05
CA ALA A 83 -5.12 11.15 11.98
C ALA A 83 -5.33 9.63 11.96
N TYR A 84 -5.69 9.07 13.12
CA TYR A 84 -6.01 7.64 13.20
C TYR A 84 -7.41 7.34 12.65
N PRO A 85 -7.62 6.16 12.04
CA PRO A 85 -6.61 5.15 11.73
C PRO A 85 -5.79 5.52 10.49
N LEU A 86 -4.47 5.29 10.54
CA LEU A 86 -3.54 5.63 9.45
C LEU A 86 -2.71 4.43 9.01
N LYS A 87 -2.72 4.12 7.71
CA LYS A 87 -1.73 3.23 7.08
C LYS A 87 -0.53 4.07 6.66
N TYR A 88 0.60 3.89 7.35
CA TYR A 88 1.79 4.71 7.13
C TYR A 88 3.05 3.87 7.13
N GLY A 89 3.93 4.16 6.17
CA GLY A 89 5.22 3.50 5.96
C GLY A 89 5.79 3.93 4.62
N TYR A 90 7.05 4.38 4.61
CA TYR A 90 7.64 5.02 3.42
C TYR A 90 8.98 4.41 2.99
N ALA A 91 9.56 3.51 3.80
CA ALA A 91 10.86 2.94 3.54
C ALA A 91 10.73 1.43 3.35
N ALA A 92 10.54 1.00 2.11
CA ALA A 92 10.42 -0.42 1.76
C ALA A 92 11.28 -0.79 0.55
N VAL A 93 11.76 -2.03 0.54
CA VAL A 93 12.44 -2.66 -0.59
C VAL A 93 11.66 -3.91 -0.98
N GLY A 94 11.47 -4.09 -2.28
CA GLY A 94 10.74 -5.21 -2.83
C GLY A 94 11.28 -5.68 -4.17
N ARG A 95 10.76 -6.80 -4.64
CA ARG A 95 10.99 -7.32 -5.99
C ARG A 95 9.82 -6.91 -6.88
N VAL A 96 10.10 -6.45 -8.09
CA VAL A 96 9.07 -6.24 -9.12
C VAL A 96 8.48 -7.60 -9.49
N ILE A 97 7.16 -7.72 -9.40
CA ILE A 97 6.41 -8.95 -9.73
C ILE A 97 5.41 -8.76 -10.86
N GLU A 98 5.02 -7.52 -11.16
CA GLU A 98 4.16 -7.17 -12.30
C GLU A 98 4.44 -5.72 -12.71
N THR A 99 4.33 -5.41 -14.00
CA THR A 99 4.47 -4.07 -14.55
C THR A 99 3.18 -3.66 -15.25
N GLY A 100 2.78 -2.40 -15.06
CA GLY A 100 1.76 -1.77 -15.87
C GLY A 100 2.29 -1.47 -17.27
N ALA A 101 1.38 -1.22 -18.22
CA ALA A 101 1.78 -0.81 -19.57
C ALA A 101 2.67 0.44 -19.55
N GLY A 102 3.68 0.47 -20.43
CA GLY A 102 4.59 1.62 -20.57
C GLY A 102 5.67 1.73 -19.48
N VAL A 103 5.90 0.66 -18.72
CA VAL A 103 7.03 0.54 -17.79
C VAL A 103 7.98 -0.55 -18.29
N ASP A 104 9.24 -0.18 -18.53
CA ASP A 104 10.32 -1.05 -19.01
C ASP A 104 11.18 -1.63 -17.87
#